data_AF-A0A2S9YFG9-F1
#
_entry.id   AF-A0A2S9YFG9-F1
#
_cell.length_a   1.000
_cell.length_b   1.000
_cell.length_c   1.000
_cell.angle_alpha   90.00
_cell.angle_beta   90.00
_cell.angle_gamma   90.00
#
_symmetry.space_group_name_H-M   'P 1'
#
loop_
_entity.id
_entity.type
_entity.pdbx_description
1 polymer ?
#
loop_
_entity_poly.entity_id
_entity_poly.type
_entity_poly.pdbx_seq_one_letter_code
_entity_poly.pdbx_strand_id
1 'polypeptide(L)'
;MSSQLHRHIGLAALVAASGVIGLAFLLADDALAGSPPDEGAAQLGEPSEVEPSELTRLSVPMPAHMIVDGGGPPPTPSAEPNYIFVNMDGENLICNGNDDAVANSSWIACQYGFSGQYPSYGGTAAQRQSVMDATKQDWAPFNTVVTDSRPGSGPYTMCMTGPANHPFGNGVLGIAPLDCNNNTPSNVVFAFHSATQLGGSLGANVQATTISQEVAHAYGLEHIGDSSDIMNPTSQGGNPSFTDTCVGVVGGMTCGAQHAQHCPDGQQNSYQELLGMFGASDPDDQPPSVVVSYPYNGDVFEIGADFTITCEASDDQEVSSVQLWIDGAQMGGTKTSEPYSWEVTNIPEGDYELYCIAADEWDNAAMSPIVGISVEAGGMPGDGGADSGDDSGGDTDGDSGGDSGGDTGGDSGGDTSGDTGGDSGDSGIGDSGGLPPGFGLDDADSGCACASEGPRQPAWMLMLLLGLPLVRRRDQT
;
A
#
# COMPACT_ATOMS: atom_id res chain seq x y z
N MET A 1 69.98 -21.64 -7.43
CA MET A 1 71.33 -21.83 -6.86
C MET A 1 71.43 -20.99 -5.60
N SER A 2 71.81 -21.62 -4.49
CA SER A 2 72.22 -21.15 -3.14
C SER A 2 72.06 -19.65 -2.79
N SER A 3 71.63 -19.25 -1.59
CA SER A 3 72.05 -19.76 -0.29
C SER A 3 71.19 -19.15 0.83
N GLN A 4 70.93 -19.96 1.85
CA GLN A 4 70.59 -19.49 3.20
C GLN A 4 71.73 -18.66 3.82
N LEU A 5 71.42 -17.86 4.86
CA LEU A 5 71.82 -18.12 6.27
C LEU A 5 72.19 -16.82 7.08
N HIS A 6 71.37 -16.54 8.10
CA HIS A 6 71.67 -16.13 9.50
C HIS A 6 72.50 -14.86 9.87
N ARG A 7 71.81 -13.98 10.62
CA ARG A 7 72.10 -13.41 11.97
C ARG A 7 73.55 -13.31 12.49
N HIS A 8 73.91 -12.13 13.02
CA HIS A 8 74.50 -11.87 14.38
C HIS A 8 74.52 -10.35 14.67
N ILE A 9 73.84 -9.81 15.70
CA ILE A 9 74.19 -9.51 17.12
C ILE A 9 75.01 -8.21 17.38
N GLY A 10 74.41 -7.33 18.23
CA GLY A 10 75.06 -6.39 19.19
C GLY A 10 75.10 -4.90 18.79
N LEU A 11 74.96 -3.87 19.63
CA LEU A 11 74.68 -3.70 21.08
C LEU A 11 74.55 -2.15 21.34
N ALA A 12 73.90 -1.76 22.46
CA ALA A 12 73.96 -0.45 23.19
C ALA A 12 73.05 0.72 22.73
N ALA A 13 72.45 1.58 23.56
CA ALA A 13 72.24 1.71 25.02
C ALA A 13 71.25 2.90 25.29
N LEU A 14 70.86 3.08 26.57
CA LEU A 14 70.18 4.24 27.23
C LEU A 14 68.62 4.23 27.23
N VAL A 15 67.90 3.78 28.28
CA VAL A 15 67.69 4.26 29.68
C VAL A 15 66.71 5.45 29.82
N ALA A 16 65.49 5.16 30.34
CA ALA A 16 64.77 5.81 31.46
C ALA A 16 63.27 5.39 31.41
N ALA A 17 62.80 4.45 32.25
CA ALA A 17 62.11 4.66 33.54
C ALA A 17 60.85 5.54 33.43
N SER A 18 59.61 5.09 33.68
CA SER A 18 59.02 4.48 34.90
C SER A 18 57.65 3.88 34.49
N GLY A 19 57.04 2.82 35.03
CA GLY A 19 57.14 2.11 36.31
C GLY A 19 55.73 2.03 36.92
N VAL A 20 55.03 0.89 36.80
CA VAL A 20 53.99 0.45 37.76
C VAL A 20 53.98 -1.09 37.85
N ILE A 21 54.11 -1.54 39.09
CA ILE A 21 54.06 -2.89 39.70
C ILE A 21 52.61 -3.41 39.60
N GLY A 22 52.28 -4.64 39.18
CA GLY A 22 52.68 -5.94 39.70
C GLY A 22 51.65 -6.46 40.72
N LEU A 23 51.02 -7.61 40.44
CA LEU A 23 50.92 -8.81 41.30
C LEU A 23 49.57 -9.56 41.15
N ALA A 24 49.72 -10.89 41.01
CA ALA A 24 48.69 -11.91 40.81
C ALA A 24 48.29 -12.62 42.13
N PHE A 25 47.43 -13.66 42.00
CA PHE A 25 46.94 -14.69 42.96
C PHE A 25 45.59 -14.38 43.63
N LEU A 26 44.59 -15.28 43.79
CA LEU A 26 44.56 -16.73 44.03
C LEU A 26 43.17 -17.35 43.69
N LEU A 27 43.13 -18.69 43.62
CA LEU A 27 42.02 -19.62 43.27
C LEU A 27 41.07 -19.99 44.44
N ALA A 28 39.85 -20.42 44.05
CA ALA A 28 38.94 -21.46 44.63
C ALA A 28 38.39 -21.25 46.08
N ASP A 29 37.23 -21.75 46.54
CA ASP A 29 36.13 -22.59 46.02
C ASP A 29 34.92 -22.41 46.98
N ASP A 30 33.82 -23.07 46.65
CA ASP A 30 32.74 -23.59 47.51
C ASP A 30 31.35 -22.92 47.53
N ALA A 31 30.37 -23.80 47.35
CA ALA A 31 28.95 -23.57 47.10
C ALA A 31 28.13 -23.52 48.41
N LEU A 32 26.89 -22.99 48.34
CA LEU A 32 25.68 -23.68 48.81
C LEU A 32 24.39 -22.83 48.68
N ALA A 33 23.34 -23.57 48.29
CA ALA A 33 21.91 -23.36 48.55
C ALA A 33 21.12 -22.41 47.64
N GLY A 34 20.12 -22.99 46.97
CA GLY A 34 19.30 -22.37 45.94
C GLY A 34 17.98 -21.75 46.41
N SER A 35 17.33 -21.09 45.45
CA SER A 35 15.92 -20.68 45.38
C SER A 35 15.60 -20.35 43.90
N PRO A 36 14.32 -20.43 43.48
CA PRO A 36 13.90 -20.89 42.14
C PRO A 36 14.13 -19.90 41.01
N PRO A 37 14.06 -20.32 39.72
CA PRO A 37 14.24 -19.41 38.60
C PRO A 37 13.06 -18.44 38.52
N ASP A 38 13.38 -17.15 38.67
CA ASP A 38 12.53 -16.06 38.22
C ASP A 38 12.45 -16.16 36.68
N GLU A 39 11.24 -16.11 36.14
CA GLU A 39 10.99 -16.11 34.70
C GLU A 39 11.62 -14.84 34.10
N GLY A 40 12.87 -14.97 33.67
CA GLY A 40 13.60 -13.93 32.98
C GLY A 40 12.95 -13.66 31.64
N ALA A 41 12.20 -12.57 31.57
CA ALA A 41 11.98 -11.84 30.34
C ALA A 41 13.31 -11.79 29.57
N ALA A 42 13.36 -12.44 28.41
CA ALA A 42 14.50 -12.38 27.52
C ALA A 42 14.72 -10.91 27.18
N GLN A 43 15.74 -10.29 27.78
CA GLN A 43 16.26 -9.04 27.27
C GLN A 43 16.78 -9.33 25.87
N LEU A 44 16.06 -8.82 24.88
CA LEU A 44 16.46 -8.76 23.50
C LEU A 44 17.85 -8.09 23.47
N GLY A 45 18.88 -8.88 23.17
CA GLY A 45 20.20 -8.32 22.89
C GLY A 45 20.09 -7.48 21.63
N GLU A 46 20.60 -6.25 21.70
CA GLU A 46 20.73 -5.35 20.54
C GLU A 46 21.39 -6.13 19.38
N PRO A 47 20.80 -6.13 18.17
CA PRO A 47 21.36 -6.83 17.03
C PRO A 47 22.71 -6.20 16.66
N SER A 48 23.74 -7.02 16.41
CA SER A 48 25.01 -6.50 15.89
C SER A 48 24.76 -5.95 14.49
N GLU A 49 24.97 -4.64 14.31
CA GLU A 49 24.88 -4.00 13.00
C GLU A 49 25.90 -4.64 12.04
N VAL A 50 25.39 -5.31 11.00
CA VAL A 50 26.21 -5.80 9.89
C VAL A 50 26.55 -4.61 9.00
N GLU A 51 27.84 -4.40 8.73
CA GLU A 51 28.29 -3.24 7.96
C GLU A 51 27.65 -3.21 6.55
N PRO A 52 27.26 -2.04 6.03
CA PRO A 52 26.36 -1.94 4.88
C PRO A 52 26.90 -2.52 3.55
N SER A 53 28.22 -2.68 3.41
CA SER A 53 28.84 -3.33 2.24
C SER A 53 28.79 -4.86 2.25
N GLU A 54 28.56 -5.48 3.41
CA GLU A 54 28.47 -6.94 3.56
C GLU A 54 27.05 -7.46 3.23
N LEU A 55 26.03 -6.61 3.32
CA LEU A 55 24.63 -6.96 2.97
C LEU A 55 24.46 -7.29 1.48
N THR A 56 25.28 -6.70 0.60
CA THR A 56 25.31 -6.97 -0.87
C THR A 56 26.17 -8.19 -1.26
N ARG A 57 26.57 -9.02 -0.30
CA ARG A 57 27.26 -10.29 -0.57
C ARG A 57 26.69 -11.44 0.24
N LEU A 58 25.59 -11.18 0.93
CA LEU A 58 24.95 -12.12 1.80
C LEU A 58 24.22 -13.16 0.94
N SER A 59 24.36 -14.42 1.33
CA SER A 59 23.72 -15.52 0.63
C SER A 59 22.33 -15.78 1.20
N VAL A 60 21.35 -15.97 0.33
CA VAL A 60 20.07 -16.58 0.68
C VAL A 60 20.32 -18.07 0.86
N PRO A 61 20.12 -18.69 2.03
CA PRO A 61 20.19 -20.13 2.16
C PRO A 61 18.84 -20.75 1.84
N MET A 62 18.83 -21.71 0.93
CA MET A 62 17.75 -22.69 0.89
C MET A 62 17.90 -23.65 2.07
N PRO A 63 16.94 -23.74 3.01
CA PRO A 63 17.01 -24.74 4.06
C PRO A 63 16.86 -26.15 3.44
N ALA A 64 17.82 -27.02 3.73
CA ALA A 64 18.01 -28.34 3.10
C ALA A 64 16.92 -29.40 3.40
N HIS A 65 15.75 -29.03 3.94
CA HIS A 65 14.67 -29.97 4.26
C HIS A 65 13.26 -29.46 3.95
N MET A 66 13.12 -28.47 3.06
CA MET A 66 11.83 -27.91 2.67
C MET A 66 11.52 -28.26 1.22
N ILE A 67 11.50 -29.55 0.92
CA ILE A 67 11.36 -30.10 -0.42
C ILE A 67 10.00 -30.77 -0.50
N VAL A 68 9.06 -30.16 -1.23
CA VAL A 68 7.92 -30.91 -1.77
C VAL A 68 8.37 -31.45 -3.12
N ASP A 69 8.84 -32.70 -3.14
CA ASP A 69 9.31 -33.38 -4.35
C ASP A 69 8.10 -33.72 -5.23
N GLY A 70 7.63 -32.71 -5.96
CA GLY A 70 6.66 -32.86 -7.01
C GLY A 70 7.30 -33.39 -8.27
N GLY A 71 7.58 -34.70 -8.31
CA GLY A 71 7.85 -35.42 -9.56
C GLY A 71 6.64 -35.48 -10.52
N GLY A 72 5.70 -34.53 -10.41
CA GLY A 72 4.54 -34.38 -11.26
C GLY A 72 4.86 -33.59 -12.55
N PRO A 73 3.99 -33.67 -13.56
CA PRO A 73 4.08 -32.78 -14.71
C PRO A 73 3.98 -31.32 -14.25
N PRO A 74 4.56 -30.36 -14.99
CA PRO A 74 4.45 -28.95 -14.65
C PRO A 74 2.97 -28.55 -14.58
N PRO A 75 2.61 -27.62 -13.67
CA PRO A 75 1.30 -26.99 -13.72
C PRO A 75 1.11 -26.38 -15.11
N THR A 76 -0.09 -26.54 -15.66
CA THR A 76 -0.46 -25.86 -16.90
C THR A 76 -0.86 -24.42 -16.57
N PRO A 77 -0.42 -23.43 -17.37
CA PRO A 77 -0.85 -22.04 -17.24
C PRO A 77 -2.37 -21.93 -17.14
N SER A 78 -2.83 -21.22 -16.13
CA SER A 78 -4.24 -20.86 -15.94
C SER A 78 -4.56 -19.60 -16.76
N ALA A 79 -5.84 -19.41 -17.08
CA ALA A 79 -6.33 -18.13 -17.59
C ALA A 79 -6.28 -17.05 -16.49
N GLU A 80 -6.68 -17.43 -15.27
CA GLU A 80 -6.61 -16.55 -14.09
C GLU A 80 -5.15 -16.33 -13.66
N PRO A 81 -4.77 -15.10 -13.29
CA PRO A 81 -3.44 -14.79 -12.81
C PRO A 81 -3.16 -15.42 -11.44
N ASN A 82 -1.88 -15.68 -11.17
CA ASN A 82 -1.42 -16.11 -9.85
C ASN A 82 -1.01 -14.89 -8.99
N TYR A 83 -1.53 -14.80 -7.77
CA TYR A 83 -1.25 -13.65 -6.90
C TYR A 83 -0.01 -13.85 -6.03
N ILE A 84 0.81 -12.79 -5.95
CA ILE A 84 1.95 -12.65 -5.06
C ILE A 84 1.64 -11.49 -4.12
N PHE A 85 1.34 -11.80 -2.87
CA PHE A 85 1.05 -10.81 -1.84
C PHE A 85 2.33 -10.46 -1.08
N VAL A 86 2.83 -9.24 -1.29
CA VAL A 86 3.99 -8.69 -0.58
C VAL A 86 3.50 -8.01 0.70
N ASN A 87 3.51 -8.74 1.81
CA ASN A 87 3.05 -8.23 3.08
C ASN A 87 4.11 -7.35 3.75
N MET A 88 3.92 -6.02 3.67
CA MET A 88 4.77 -5.01 4.30
C MET A 88 4.23 -4.48 5.64
N ASP A 89 3.01 -4.86 6.02
CA ASP A 89 2.34 -4.38 7.25
C ASP A 89 2.55 -5.31 8.45
N GLY A 90 3.10 -6.50 8.20
CA GLY A 90 3.24 -7.53 9.20
C GLY A 90 1.93 -8.29 9.39
N GLU A 91 2.00 -9.38 10.13
CA GLU A 91 0.85 -10.28 10.30
C GLU A 91 1.05 -11.18 11.52
N ASN A 92 -0.05 -11.67 12.08
CA ASN A 92 0.04 -12.66 13.15
C ASN A 92 0.20 -14.06 12.56
N LEU A 93 1.44 -14.55 12.51
CA LEU A 93 1.76 -15.87 11.96
C LEU A 93 1.44 -16.99 12.95
N ILE A 94 0.87 -18.06 12.40
CA ILE A 94 0.41 -19.22 13.16
C ILE A 94 1.25 -20.43 12.82
N CYS A 95 1.81 -21.06 13.86
CA CYS A 95 2.46 -22.34 13.69
C CYS A 95 1.44 -23.51 13.75
N ASN A 96 1.00 -24.00 12.57
CA ASN A 96 0.13 -25.19 12.46
C ASN A 96 0.76 -26.38 11.71
N GLY A 97 2.02 -26.26 11.30
CA GLY A 97 2.78 -27.37 10.70
C GLY A 97 2.61 -27.55 9.19
N ASN A 98 1.99 -26.60 8.48
CA ASN A 98 1.97 -26.47 7.01
C ASN A 98 2.03 -24.98 6.64
N ASP A 99 2.30 -24.67 5.37
CA ASP A 99 2.07 -23.34 4.82
C ASP A 99 0.61 -23.17 4.37
N ASP A 100 0.03 -22.03 4.72
CA ASP A 100 -1.24 -21.52 4.22
C ASP A 100 -1.27 -20.01 4.40
N ALA A 101 -0.93 -19.28 3.33
CA ALA A 101 -0.95 -17.83 3.29
C ALA A 101 -2.33 -17.25 3.66
N VAL A 102 -3.43 -17.89 3.27
CA VAL A 102 -4.78 -17.42 3.59
C VAL A 102 -4.99 -17.43 5.10
N ALA A 103 -4.52 -18.47 5.77
CA ALA A 103 -4.66 -18.68 7.21
C ALA A 103 -3.48 -18.15 8.05
N ASN A 104 -2.54 -17.40 7.47
CA ASN A 104 -1.31 -16.93 8.12
C ASN A 104 -0.45 -18.06 8.69
N SER A 105 -0.55 -19.27 8.15
CA SER A 105 0.22 -20.39 8.64
C SER A 105 1.53 -20.53 7.88
N SER A 106 2.63 -20.67 8.61
CA SER A 106 3.94 -20.90 8.02
C SER A 106 4.64 -22.06 8.71
N TRP A 107 5.06 -23.03 7.91
CA TRP A 107 5.94 -24.11 8.31
C TRP A 107 7.31 -23.58 8.74
N ILE A 108 7.87 -22.59 8.05
CA ILE A 108 9.14 -21.95 8.44
C ILE A 108 8.99 -21.34 9.83
N ALA A 109 7.91 -20.58 10.07
CA ALA A 109 7.63 -20.04 11.40
C ALA A 109 7.61 -21.15 12.46
N CYS A 110 6.92 -22.26 12.19
CA CYS A 110 6.92 -23.42 13.07
C CYS A 110 8.29 -24.01 13.36
N GLN A 111 9.09 -24.22 12.32
CA GLN A 111 10.40 -24.86 12.41
C GLN A 111 11.32 -24.09 13.36
N TYR A 112 11.22 -22.76 13.36
CA TYR A 112 12.00 -21.88 14.22
C TYR A 112 11.27 -21.49 15.52
N GLY A 113 10.14 -22.12 15.84
CA GLY A 113 9.38 -21.88 17.06
C GLY A 113 8.73 -20.49 17.14
N PHE A 114 8.51 -19.85 15.99
CA PHE A 114 7.84 -18.56 15.89
C PHE A 114 6.33 -18.74 15.71
N SER A 115 5.55 -18.09 16.57
CA SER A 115 4.13 -17.84 16.35
C SER A 115 3.75 -16.56 17.07
N GLY A 116 3.09 -15.64 16.37
CA GLY A 116 2.80 -14.31 16.88
C GLY A 116 2.97 -13.23 15.80
N GLN A 117 2.95 -11.98 16.26
CA GLN A 117 3.07 -10.82 15.38
C GLN A 117 4.44 -10.73 14.72
N TYR A 118 4.49 -10.84 13.40
CA TYR A 118 5.63 -10.48 12.58
C TYR A 118 5.64 -8.96 12.37
N PRO A 119 6.80 -8.27 12.51
CA PRO A 119 6.87 -6.82 12.42
C PRO A 119 6.69 -6.32 11.00
N SER A 120 6.17 -5.10 10.88
CA SER A 120 6.02 -4.42 9.59
C SER A 120 7.37 -4.00 9.00
N TYR A 121 7.40 -3.84 7.68
CA TYR A 121 8.53 -3.33 6.91
C TYR A 121 8.95 -1.89 7.32
N GLY A 122 8.01 -1.11 7.87
CA GLY A 122 8.19 0.31 8.19
C GLY A 122 8.28 1.22 6.96
N GLY A 123 8.83 2.43 7.13
CA GLY A 123 9.12 3.37 6.03
C GLY A 123 8.01 4.34 5.64
N THR A 124 8.34 5.21 4.68
CA THR A 124 7.37 6.10 4.02
C THR A 124 6.61 5.36 2.90
N ALA A 125 5.45 5.87 2.51
CA ALA A 125 4.68 5.35 1.38
C ALA A 125 5.52 5.29 0.08
N ALA A 126 6.34 6.32 -0.19
CA ALA A 126 7.20 6.36 -1.37
C ALA A 126 8.28 5.26 -1.37
N GLN A 127 8.83 4.93 -0.20
CA GLN A 127 9.82 3.84 -0.06
C GLN A 127 9.18 2.48 -0.31
N ARG A 128 7.98 2.24 0.23
CA ARG A 128 7.19 1.03 0.00
C ARG A 128 6.82 0.88 -1.48
N GLN A 129 6.29 1.95 -2.07
CA GLN A 129 5.96 2.00 -3.48
C GLN A 129 7.16 1.67 -4.36
N SER A 130 8.34 2.23 -4.06
CA SER A 130 9.55 1.96 -4.85
C SER A 130 9.93 0.47 -4.86
N VAL A 131 9.73 -0.25 -3.74
CA VAL A 131 9.95 -1.70 -3.66
C VAL A 131 8.88 -2.47 -4.42
N MET A 132 7.62 -2.06 -4.29
CA MET A 132 6.50 -2.65 -5.03
C MET A 132 6.67 -2.50 -6.53
N ASP A 133 7.04 -1.31 -7.02
CA ASP A 133 7.29 -1.04 -8.44
C ASP A 133 8.41 -1.93 -8.99
N ALA A 134 9.51 -2.07 -8.25
CA ALA A 134 10.62 -2.93 -8.63
C ALA A 134 10.23 -4.42 -8.61
N THR A 135 9.43 -4.86 -7.62
CA THR A 135 8.95 -6.25 -7.56
C THR A 135 7.96 -6.53 -8.70
N LYS A 136 7.03 -5.62 -8.98
CA LYS A 136 6.13 -5.69 -10.15
C LYS A 136 6.93 -5.80 -11.45
N GLN A 137 8.03 -5.05 -11.58
CA GLN A 137 8.90 -5.12 -12.75
C GLN A 137 9.58 -6.49 -12.91
N ASP A 138 10.02 -7.13 -11.83
CA ASP A 138 10.65 -8.47 -11.89
C ASP A 138 9.68 -9.53 -12.45
N TRP A 139 8.39 -9.42 -12.11
CA TRP A 139 7.36 -10.42 -12.41
C TRP A 139 6.48 -10.07 -13.63
N ALA A 140 6.62 -8.86 -14.19
CA ALA A 140 5.86 -8.36 -15.33
C ALA A 140 5.77 -9.29 -16.57
N PRO A 141 6.76 -10.17 -16.88
CA PRO A 141 6.63 -11.09 -18.01
C PRO A 141 5.65 -12.26 -17.82
N PHE A 142 5.18 -12.52 -16.60
CA PHE A 142 4.40 -13.72 -16.26
C PHE A 142 2.96 -13.36 -15.88
N ASN A 143 2.02 -14.28 -16.07
CA ASN A 143 0.61 -14.09 -15.67
C ASN A 143 0.45 -14.12 -14.14
N THR A 144 0.96 -13.07 -13.48
CA THR A 144 0.99 -12.92 -12.05
C THR A 144 0.61 -11.50 -11.65
N VAL A 145 -0.10 -11.37 -10.53
CA VAL A 145 -0.44 -10.07 -9.93
C VAL A 145 0.37 -9.90 -8.65
N VAL A 146 1.26 -8.90 -8.62
CA VAL A 146 2.04 -8.54 -7.42
C VAL A 146 1.31 -7.41 -6.70
N THR A 147 0.90 -7.64 -5.47
CA THR A 147 0.09 -6.70 -4.68
C THR A 147 0.60 -6.57 -3.25
N ASP A 148 0.43 -5.39 -2.65
CA ASP A 148 0.63 -5.13 -1.22
C ASP A 148 -0.71 -5.09 -0.46
N SER A 149 -1.81 -5.40 -1.16
CA SER A 149 -3.15 -5.59 -0.60
C SER A 149 -3.47 -7.07 -0.55
N ARG A 150 -3.96 -7.55 0.60
CA ARG A 150 -4.25 -8.97 0.80
C ARG A 150 -5.36 -9.44 -0.16
N PRO A 151 -5.14 -10.49 -0.98
CA PRO A 151 -6.19 -11.05 -1.82
C PRO A 151 -7.36 -11.57 -0.97
N GLY A 152 -8.59 -11.25 -1.40
CA GLY A 152 -9.83 -11.60 -0.66
C GLY A 152 -10.24 -13.07 -0.76
N SER A 153 -9.76 -13.79 -1.78
CA SER A 153 -10.01 -15.21 -1.98
C SER A 153 -8.96 -15.85 -2.87
N GLY A 154 -9.02 -17.18 -3.05
CA GLY A 154 -8.08 -17.92 -3.88
C GLY A 154 -6.71 -18.17 -3.21
N PRO A 155 -5.90 -19.09 -3.77
CA PRO A 155 -4.54 -19.30 -3.32
C PRO A 155 -3.64 -18.16 -3.79
N TYR A 156 -2.68 -17.77 -2.95
CA TYR A 156 -1.65 -16.79 -3.29
C TYR A 156 -0.39 -17.04 -2.48
N THR A 157 0.78 -16.76 -3.04
CA THR A 157 2.04 -16.81 -2.28
C THR A 157 2.19 -15.52 -1.50
N MET A 158 2.44 -15.62 -0.19
CA MET A 158 2.68 -14.45 0.66
C MET A 158 4.18 -14.30 0.94
N CYS A 159 4.74 -13.14 0.63
CA CYS A 159 6.07 -12.76 1.06
C CYS A 159 5.97 -11.83 2.29
N MET A 160 6.37 -12.35 3.45
CA MET A 160 6.52 -11.56 4.68
C MET A 160 7.78 -10.69 4.56
N THR A 161 7.59 -9.39 4.35
CA THR A 161 8.67 -8.42 4.16
C THR A 161 8.84 -7.58 5.43
N GLY A 162 9.97 -7.72 6.12
CA GLY A 162 10.20 -7.00 7.35
C GLY A 162 11.57 -7.23 8.01
N PRO A 163 11.90 -6.47 9.07
CA PRO A 163 13.25 -6.46 9.66
C PRO A 163 13.64 -7.75 10.39
N ALA A 164 12.70 -8.64 10.70
CA ALA A 164 12.93 -9.74 11.62
C ALA A 164 13.59 -10.96 10.95
N ASN A 165 14.94 -10.99 10.96
CA ASN A 165 15.71 -12.20 10.68
C ASN A 165 15.81 -13.17 11.89
N HIS A 166 15.29 -12.78 13.06
CA HIS A 166 15.22 -13.63 14.25
C HIS A 166 13.79 -14.13 14.48
N PRO A 167 13.55 -15.45 14.69
CA PRO A 167 14.51 -16.52 15.00
C PRO A 167 15.17 -17.23 13.79
N PHE A 168 14.98 -16.74 12.56
CA PHE A 168 15.29 -17.45 11.30
C PHE A 168 16.78 -17.57 10.94
N GLY A 169 17.66 -16.78 11.56
CA GLY A 169 19.12 -16.92 11.47
C GLY A 169 19.85 -15.60 11.19
N ASN A 170 21.11 -15.50 11.61
CA ASN A 170 21.97 -14.35 11.27
C ASN A 170 22.62 -14.57 9.90
N GLY A 171 22.68 -13.53 9.07
CA GLY A 171 23.46 -13.53 7.83
C GLY A 171 22.74 -14.10 6.60
N VAL A 172 21.42 -13.90 6.50
CA VAL A 172 20.57 -14.36 5.39
C VAL A 172 19.64 -13.22 4.97
N LEU A 173 19.37 -13.07 3.67
CA LEU A 173 18.49 -12.01 3.15
C LEU A 173 17.02 -12.42 3.13
N GLY A 174 16.75 -13.72 3.06
CA GLY A 174 15.43 -14.28 3.11
C GLY A 174 15.46 -15.79 3.35
N ILE A 175 14.28 -16.38 3.44
CA ILE A 175 14.06 -17.83 3.54
C ILE A 175 12.70 -18.19 2.95
N ALA A 176 12.69 -19.26 2.17
CA ALA A 176 11.50 -19.78 1.50
C ALA A 176 11.49 -21.32 1.49
N PRO A 177 10.30 -21.95 1.42
CA PRO A 177 10.18 -23.35 1.04
C PRO A 177 10.57 -23.54 -0.42
N LEU A 178 10.95 -24.76 -0.76
CA LEU A 178 11.20 -25.17 -2.14
C LEU A 178 10.08 -26.12 -2.59
N ASP A 179 9.12 -25.59 -3.33
CA ASP A 179 7.96 -26.34 -3.84
C ASP A 179 8.06 -26.55 -5.34
N CYS A 180 8.67 -27.67 -5.73
CA CYS A 180 8.90 -28.01 -7.13
C CYS A 180 7.56 -28.13 -7.87
N ASN A 181 7.34 -27.39 -8.94
CA ASN A 181 6.09 -27.36 -9.71
C ASN A 181 4.87 -26.82 -8.92
N ASN A 182 5.05 -26.07 -7.83
CA ASN A 182 3.97 -25.44 -7.08
C ASN A 182 2.86 -26.45 -6.65
N ASN A 183 3.23 -27.59 -6.06
CA ASN A 183 2.24 -28.61 -5.68
C ASN A 183 1.45 -28.24 -4.43
N THR A 184 2.02 -27.40 -3.58
CA THR A 184 1.46 -26.89 -2.34
C THR A 184 1.28 -25.38 -2.47
N PRO A 185 0.21 -24.93 -3.15
CA PRO A 185 -0.05 -23.51 -3.32
C PRO A 185 -0.24 -22.83 -1.95
N SER A 186 -0.17 -21.51 -1.95
CA SER A 186 -0.30 -20.67 -0.75
C SER A 186 0.90 -20.71 0.21
N ASN A 187 2.12 -20.79 -0.34
CA ASN A 187 3.34 -20.73 0.47
C ASN A 187 3.53 -19.39 1.19
N VAL A 188 4.24 -19.43 2.31
CA VAL A 188 4.66 -18.23 3.05
C VAL A 188 6.19 -18.16 3.04
N VAL A 189 6.71 -17.12 2.42
CA VAL A 189 8.15 -16.86 2.28
C VAL A 189 8.54 -15.59 3.03
N PHE A 190 9.83 -15.35 3.26
CA PHE A 190 10.29 -14.23 4.08
C PHE A 190 11.45 -13.49 3.44
N ALA A 191 11.36 -12.16 3.37
CA ALA A 191 12.45 -11.27 2.96
C ALA A 191 12.82 -10.31 4.11
N PHE A 192 14.07 -10.37 4.57
CA PHE A 192 14.53 -9.81 5.84
C PHE A 192 15.19 -8.44 5.75
N HIS A 193 14.54 -7.48 5.10
CA HIS A 193 14.93 -6.08 5.16
C HIS A 193 13.79 -5.20 5.66
N SER A 194 14.14 -3.97 6.02
CA SER A 194 13.19 -2.91 6.39
C SER A 194 13.45 -1.64 5.61
N ALA A 195 12.44 -0.77 5.57
CA ALA A 195 12.52 0.49 4.86
C ALA A 195 13.55 1.46 5.44
N THR A 196 13.98 1.29 6.70
CA THR A 196 15.04 2.13 7.28
C THR A 196 16.40 1.87 6.64
N GLN A 197 16.56 0.72 5.97
CA GLN A 197 17.75 0.39 5.19
C GLN A 197 17.69 0.96 3.76
N LEU A 198 16.50 1.37 3.29
CA LEU A 198 16.32 2.04 2.00
C LEU A 198 16.85 3.48 2.05
N GLY A 199 17.74 3.82 1.12
CA GLY A 199 18.44 5.11 1.11
C GLY A 199 19.76 5.11 1.90
N GLY A 200 20.08 4.00 2.56
CA GLY A 200 21.42 3.65 3.02
C GLY A 200 22.23 2.93 1.93
N SER A 201 22.82 1.77 2.23
CA SER A 201 23.54 0.94 1.23
C SER A 201 22.66 -0.09 0.52
N LEU A 202 21.35 -0.11 0.79
CA LEU A 202 20.38 -0.96 0.11
C LEU A 202 19.39 -0.11 -0.69
N GLY A 203 19.18 -0.49 -1.96
CA GLY A 203 18.20 0.13 -2.85
C GLY A 203 16.92 -0.70 -2.96
N ALA A 204 15.85 -0.10 -3.48
CA ALA A 204 14.56 -0.79 -3.68
C ALA A 204 14.72 -2.08 -4.51
N ASN A 205 15.55 -2.05 -5.55
CA ASN A 205 15.84 -3.22 -6.39
C ASN A 205 16.46 -4.37 -5.60
N VAL A 206 17.30 -4.09 -4.59
CA VAL A 206 17.90 -5.17 -3.78
C VAL A 206 16.82 -5.87 -2.93
N GLN A 207 15.88 -5.09 -2.41
CA GLN A 207 14.75 -5.65 -1.69
C GLN A 207 13.82 -6.42 -2.62
N ALA A 208 13.50 -5.86 -3.79
CA ALA A 208 12.70 -6.54 -4.81
C ALA A 208 13.34 -7.86 -5.26
N THR A 209 14.65 -7.87 -5.56
CA THR A 209 15.39 -9.11 -5.89
C THR A 209 15.28 -10.14 -4.77
N THR A 210 15.37 -9.72 -3.50
CA THR A 210 15.21 -10.65 -2.37
C THR A 210 13.79 -11.20 -2.34
N ILE A 211 12.76 -10.35 -2.42
CA ILE A 211 11.36 -10.78 -2.48
C ILE A 211 11.15 -11.77 -3.62
N SER A 212 11.56 -11.41 -4.83
CA SER A 212 11.40 -12.19 -6.05
C SER A 212 12.14 -13.53 -5.98
N GLN A 213 13.33 -13.58 -5.39
CA GLN A 213 14.10 -14.80 -5.20
C GLN A 213 13.40 -15.76 -4.24
N GLU A 214 12.91 -15.27 -3.11
CA GLU A 214 12.20 -16.11 -2.13
C GLU A 214 10.86 -16.61 -2.67
N VAL A 215 10.12 -15.76 -3.39
CA VAL A 215 8.89 -16.17 -4.06
C VAL A 215 9.16 -17.20 -5.15
N ALA A 216 10.25 -17.05 -5.91
CA ALA A 216 10.65 -18.02 -6.92
C ALA A 216 11.04 -19.38 -6.34
N HIS A 217 11.65 -19.43 -5.14
CA HIS A 217 11.86 -20.68 -4.42
C HIS A 217 10.54 -21.41 -4.10
N ALA A 218 9.49 -20.69 -3.73
CA ALA A 218 8.16 -21.28 -3.55
C ALA A 218 7.55 -21.84 -4.86
N TYR A 219 8.20 -21.63 -6.01
CA TYR A 219 7.83 -22.23 -7.30
C TYR A 219 8.90 -23.21 -7.83
N GLY A 220 9.83 -23.63 -6.96
CA GLY A 220 10.80 -24.67 -7.26
C GLY A 220 12.08 -24.20 -7.93
N LEU A 221 12.25 -22.89 -8.13
CA LEU A 221 13.51 -22.38 -8.67
C LEU A 221 14.60 -22.49 -7.60
N GLU A 222 15.77 -22.97 -7.98
CA GLU A 222 16.96 -23.10 -7.13
C GLU A 222 18.01 -22.06 -7.49
N HIS A 223 19.05 -21.94 -6.67
CA HIS A 223 20.12 -20.99 -6.94
C HIS A 223 20.93 -21.35 -8.18
N ILE A 224 21.30 -20.35 -8.97
CA ILE A 224 22.15 -20.50 -10.16
C ILE A 224 23.38 -19.59 -10.12
N GLY A 225 24.42 -19.99 -10.86
CA GLY A 225 25.72 -19.32 -10.86
C GLY A 225 25.83 -18.06 -11.74
N ASP A 226 24.75 -17.35 -12.05
CA ASP A 226 24.78 -16.15 -12.90
C ASP A 226 24.30 -14.91 -12.15
N SER A 227 25.09 -13.84 -12.14
CA SER A 227 24.81 -12.60 -11.43
C SER A 227 23.76 -11.72 -12.10
N SER A 228 23.42 -11.97 -13.36
CA SER A 228 22.30 -11.29 -14.01
C SER A 228 20.93 -11.87 -13.66
N ASP A 229 20.90 -13.06 -13.04
CA ASP A 229 19.64 -13.71 -12.68
C ASP A 229 19.24 -13.43 -11.23
N ILE A 230 17.95 -13.24 -10.98
CA ILE A 230 17.38 -13.09 -9.64
C ILE A 230 17.72 -14.29 -8.74
N MET A 231 17.83 -15.48 -9.32
CA MET A 231 18.20 -16.71 -8.61
C MET A 231 19.71 -16.82 -8.34
N ASN A 232 20.50 -15.75 -8.52
CA ASN A 232 21.85 -15.74 -8.01
C ASN A 232 21.84 -15.87 -6.48
N PRO A 233 22.64 -16.76 -5.87
CA PRO A 233 22.66 -16.91 -4.42
C PRO A 233 23.19 -15.67 -3.69
N THR A 234 23.79 -14.69 -4.39
CA THR A 234 24.36 -13.47 -3.79
C THR A 234 23.79 -12.22 -4.44
N SER A 235 23.31 -11.26 -3.64
CA SER A 235 22.77 -10.00 -4.17
C SER A 235 23.88 -8.96 -4.42
N GLN A 236 24.46 -8.92 -5.62
CA GLN A 236 25.53 -7.97 -5.97
C GLN A 236 25.05 -6.52 -6.20
N GLY A 237 23.78 -6.23 -5.91
CA GLY A 237 23.10 -5.00 -6.34
C GLY A 237 22.81 -4.99 -7.85
N GLY A 238 22.33 -3.86 -8.36
CA GLY A 238 21.92 -3.72 -9.76
C GLY A 238 20.43 -3.97 -9.97
N ASN A 239 20.08 -4.51 -11.14
CA ASN A 239 18.71 -4.85 -11.53
C ASN A 239 18.72 -6.18 -12.28
N PRO A 240 18.93 -7.32 -11.58
CA PRO A 240 18.83 -8.63 -12.21
C PRO A 240 17.39 -8.90 -12.64
N SER A 241 17.19 -9.90 -13.49
CA SER A 241 15.86 -10.35 -13.92
C SER A 241 15.85 -11.87 -13.99
N PHE A 242 14.69 -12.51 -14.06
CA PHE A 242 14.64 -13.92 -14.48
C PHE A 242 15.16 -14.02 -15.92
N THR A 243 16.22 -14.80 -16.13
CA THR A 243 16.92 -14.87 -17.42
C THR A 243 16.45 -16.05 -18.26
N ASP A 244 16.25 -15.81 -19.55
CA ASP A 244 15.96 -16.87 -20.54
C ASP A 244 17.26 -17.52 -21.00
N THR A 245 17.97 -18.15 -20.07
CA THR A 245 19.22 -18.88 -20.34
C THR A 245 19.34 -20.05 -19.37
N CYS A 246 19.74 -21.21 -19.88
CA CYS A 246 20.08 -22.33 -19.02
C CYS A 246 21.40 -22.05 -18.28
N VAL A 247 21.33 -22.00 -16.96
CA VAL A 247 22.48 -21.75 -16.07
C VAL A 247 22.60 -22.90 -15.08
N GLY A 248 23.83 -23.29 -14.75
CA GLY A 248 24.09 -24.36 -13.79
C GLY A 248 23.58 -24.02 -12.39
N VAL A 249 22.82 -24.94 -11.80
CA VAL A 249 22.34 -24.85 -10.41
C VAL A 249 23.52 -25.02 -9.45
N VAL A 250 23.53 -24.22 -8.38
CA VAL A 250 24.57 -24.17 -7.35
C VAL A 250 23.97 -24.39 -5.97
N GLY A 251 24.73 -24.98 -5.04
CA GLY A 251 24.27 -25.17 -3.65
C GLY A 251 23.42 -26.42 -3.40
N GLY A 252 23.03 -27.15 -4.44
CA GLY A 252 22.22 -28.37 -4.37
C GLY A 252 21.15 -28.35 -5.46
N MET A 253 20.74 -29.51 -5.95
CA MET A 253 19.65 -29.62 -6.92
C MET A 253 18.62 -30.62 -6.41
N THR A 254 17.43 -30.11 -6.18
CA THR A 254 16.25 -30.79 -5.69
C THR A 254 15.20 -30.89 -6.78
N CYS A 255 14.86 -29.77 -7.42
CA CYS A 255 13.80 -29.69 -8.42
C CYS A 255 14.33 -30.08 -9.81
N GLY A 256 15.29 -31.02 -9.87
CA GLY A 256 15.94 -31.41 -11.12
C GLY A 256 14.98 -31.91 -12.19
N ALA A 257 13.87 -32.55 -11.79
CA ALA A 257 12.83 -32.98 -12.73
C ALA A 257 12.03 -31.80 -13.33
N GLN A 258 11.86 -30.71 -12.59
CA GLN A 258 11.29 -29.46 -13.09
C GLN A 258 12.26 -28.79 -14.06
N HIS A 259 13.51 -28.59 -13.62
CA HIS A 259 14.51 -27.90 -14.44
C HIS A 259 14.81 -28.62 -15.76
N ALA A 260 14.82 -29.97 -15.73
CA ALA A 260 15.03 -30.80 -16.92
C ALA A 260 13.96 -30.64 -18.02
N GLN A 261 12.82 -30.00 -17.71
CA GLN A 261 11.77 -29.72 -18.69
C GLN A 261 12.16 -28.59 -19.65
N HIS A 262 12.99 -27.65 -19.17
CA HIS A 262 13.38 -26.44 -19.91
C HIS A 262 14.88 -26.38 -20.18
N CYS A 263 15.69 -27.19 -19.50
CA CYS A 263 17.14 -27.23 -19.61
C CYS A 263 17.74 -28.64 -19.60
N PRO A 264 19.00 -28.81 -20.04
CA PRO A 264 19.74 -30.04 -19.79
C PRO A 264 19.98 -30.29 -18.28
N ASP A 265 20.16 -31.54 -17.89
CA ASP A 265 20.44 -31.95 -16.50
C ASP A 265 21.49 -31.05 -15.81
N GLY A 266 21.20 -30.64 -14.58
CA GLY A 266 22.10 -29.80 -13.78
C GLY A 266 21.95 -28.29 -14.01
N GLN A 267 21.05 -27.86 -14.88
CA GLN A 267 20.79 -26.45 -15.19
C GLN A 267 19.32 -26.09 -15.03
N GLN A 268 19.06 -24.81 -14.80
CA GLN A 268 17.74 -24.18 -14.68
C GLN A 268 17.66 -22.98 -15.64
N ASN A 269 16.47 -22.73 -16.17
CA ASN A 269 16.13 -21.50 -16.88
C ASN A 269 14.93 -20.88 -16.17
N SER A 270 15.23 -19.88 -15.33
CA SER A 270 14.24 -19.28 -14.43
C SER A 270 13.07 -18.68 -15.21
N TYR A 271 13.34 -18.03 -16.34
CA TYR A 271 12.30 -17.43 -17.18
C TYR A 271 11.37 -18.47 -17.81
N GLN A 272 11.92 -19.52 -18.43
CA GLN A 272 11.10 -20.53 -19.12
C GLN A 272 10.30 -21.39 -18.14
N GLU A 273 10.83 -21.65 -16.94
CA GLU A 273 10.11 -22.39 -15.90
C GLU A 273 8.92 -21.59 -15.37
N LEU A 274 9.11 -20.30 -15.06
CA LEU A 274 8.01 -19.42 -14.65
C LEU A 274 6.99 -19.20 -15.78
N LEU A 275 7.44 -19.05 -17.03
CA LEU A 275 6.56 -18.96 -18.19
C LEU A 275 5.77 -20.26 -18.42
N GLY A 276 6.42 -21.41 -18.20
CA GLY A 276 5.77 -22.72 -18.28
C GLY A 276 4.70 -22.91 -17.21
N MET A 277 4.91 -22.32 -16.02
CA MET A 277 4.00 -22.41 -14.88
C MET A 277 2.81 -21.45 -14.98
N PHE A 278 3.08 -20.18 -15.26
CA PHE A 278 2.06 -19.12 -15.21
C PHE A 278 1.55 -18.72 -16.58
N GLY A 279 2.32 -18.97 -17.64
CA GLY A 279 2.08 -18.36 -18.94
C GLY A 279 2.66 -16.96 -19.03
N ALA A 280 2.66 -16.41 -20.26
CA ALA A 280 3.03 -15.02 -20.47
C ALA A 280 1.98 -14.12 -19.78
N SER A 281 2.41 -12.98 -19.28
CA SER A 281 1.47 -11.94 -18.89
C SER A 281 0.55 -11.61 -20.06
N ASP A 282 -0.72 -11.41 -19.75
CA ASP A 282 -1.68 -10.70 -20.60
C ASP A 282 -2.00 -9.38 -19.87
N PRO A 283 -1.01 -8.47 -19.76
CA PRO A 283 -1.18 -7.29 -18.94
C PRO A 283 -2.26 -6.42 -19.57
N ASP A 284 -3.28 -6.08 -18.80
CA ASP A 284 -4.24 -5.09 -19.24
C ASP A 284 -3.54 -3.73 -19.32
N ASP A 285 -3.62 -3.09 -20.49
CA ASP A 285 -3.10 -1.75 -20.74
C ASP A 285 -4.21 -0.73 -21.03
N GLN A 286 -5.47 -1.17 -20.94
CA GLN A 286 -6.64 -0.34 -21.08
C GLN A 286 -7.15 0.07 -19.70
N PRO A 287 -7.33 1.37 -19.43
CA PRO A 287 -7.96 1.78 -18.19
C PRO A 287 -9.47 1.51 -18.23
N PRO A 288 -10.09 1.28 -17.05
CA PRO A 288 -11.54 1.17 -16.95
C PRO A 288 -12.28 2.35 -17.55
N SER A 289 -13.54 2.14 -17.90
CA SER A 289 -14.51 3.20 -18.15
C SER A 289 -15.39 3.39 -16.93
N VAL A 290 -15.69 4.64 -16.57
CA VAL A 290 -16.54 4.94 -15.40
C VAL A 290 -17.42 6.17 -15.64
N VAL A 291 -18.66 6.12 -15.17
CA VAL A 291 -19.62 7.23 -15.22
C VAL A 291 -20.44 7.29 -13.94
N VAL A 292 -20.73 8.50 -13.47
CA VAL A 292 -21.78 8.74 -12.46
C VAL A 292 -23.13 8.59 -13.17
N SER A 293 -23.84 7.49 -12.91
CA SER A 293 -25.12 7.19 -13.55
C SER A 293 -26.30 7.91 -12.90
N TYR A 294 -26.16 8.30 -11.63
CA TYR A 294 -27.07 9.18 -10.91
C TYR A 294 -26.34 9.81 -9.70
N PRO A 295 -26.56 11.10 -9.38
CA PRO A 295 -27.47 12.06 -10.03
C PRO A 295 -27.01 12.48 -11.43
N TYR A 296 -27.88 13.15 -12.17
CA TYR A 296 -27.56 13.71 -13.47
C TYR A 296 -27.01 15.13 -13.35
N ASN A 297 -26.18 15.52 -14.31
CA ASN A 297 -25.59 16.85 -14.33
C ASN A 297 -26.68 17.94 -14.45
N GLY A 298 -26.71 18.85 -13.47
CA GLY A 298 -27.69 19.91 -13.33
C GLY A 298 -28.91 19.54 -12.49
N ASP A 299 -28.92 18.37 -11.85
CA ASP A 299 -29.98 18.02 -10.89
C ASP A 299 -29.97 18.98 -9.70
N VAL A 300 -31.17 19.32 -9.24
CA VAL A 300 -31.41 20.22 -8.12
C VAL A 300 -32.10 19.45 -7.00
N PHE A 301 -31.53 19.51 -5.80
CA PHE A 301 -32.07 18.87 -4.60
C PHE A 301 -32.49 19.92 -3.56
N GLU A 302 -33.42 19.54 -2.69
CA GLU A 302 -33.78 20.37 -1.54
C GLU A 302 -32.77 20.20 -0.41
N ILE A 303 -32.55 21.26 0.37
CA ILE A 303 -31.74 21.19 1.60
C ILE A 303 -32.24 20.05 2.49
N GLY A 304 -31.31 19.21 2.94
CA GLY A 304 -31.61 18.07 3.80
C GLY A 304 -32.11 16.83 3.04
N ALA A 305 -32.08 16.83 1.70
CA ALA A 305 -32.48 15.67 0.92
C ALA A 305 -31.54 14.46 1.16
N ASP A 306 -32.15 13.27 1.07
CA ASP A 306 -31.47 11.99 1.06
C ASP A 306 -31.55 11.39 -0.35
N PHE A 307 -30.42 10.93 -0.87
CA PHE A 307 -30.35 10.26 -2.17
C PHE A 307 -29.14 9.32 -2.22
N THR A 308 -29.10 8.46 -3.24
CA THR A 308 -27.97 7.55 -3.46
C THR A 308 -27.22 8.01 -4.69
N ILE A 309 -25.90 8.11 -4.61
CA ILE A 309 -25.04 8.29 -5.79
C ILE A 309 -24.68 6.91 -6.32
N THR A 310 -24.84 6.70 -7.63
CA THR A 310 -24.48 5.45 -8.31
C THR A 310 -23.47 5.71 -9.41
N CYS A 311 -22.47 4.85 -9.48
CA CYS A 311 -21.51 4.82 -10.57
C CYS A 311 -21.60 3.48 -11.32
N GLU A 312 -21.41 3.55 -12.63
CA GLU A 312 -21.26 2.39 -13.50
C GLU A 312 -19.81 2.36 -13.98
N ALA A 313 -19.14 1.23 -13.80
CA ALA A 313 -17.78 1.03 -14.28
C ALA A 313 -17.70 -0.27 -15.08
N SER A 314 -16.92 -0.26 -16.15
CA SER A 314 -16.66 -1.46 -16.95
C SER A 314 -15.26 -1.40 -17.54
N ASP A 315 -14.68 -2.56 -17.72
CA ASP A 315 -13.32 -2.76 -18.21
C ASP A 315 -13.31 -3.99 -19.14
N ASP A 316 -12.33 -4.13 -20.03
CA ASP A 316 -12.24 -5.31 -20.89
C ASP A 316 -11.80 -6.58 -20.14
N GLN A 317 -11.12 -6.42 -19.00
CA GLN A 317 -10.77 -7.51 -18.10
C GLN A 317 -11.60 -7.45 -16.81
N GLU A 318 -11.25 -6.57 -15.86
CA GLU A 318 -11.93 -6.47 -14.55
C GLU A 318 -11.75 -5.10 -13.87
N VAL A 319 -12.83 -4.58 -13.27
CA VAL A 319 -12.77 -3.39 -12.40
C VAL A 319 -12.50 -3.83 -10.96
N SER A 320 -11.29 -3.57 -10.46
CA SER A 320 -10.87 -3.88 -9.09
C SER A 320 -11.54 -2.99 -8.05
N SER A 321 -11.68 -1.69 -8.35
CA SER A 321 -12.24 -0.75 -7.39
C SER A 321 -12.87 0.50 -8.00
N VAL A 322 -13.84 1.08 -7.29
CA VAL A 322 -14.46 2.37 -7.60
C VAL A 322 -14.53 3.24 -6.34
N GLN A 323 -14.15 4.50 -6.47
CA GLN A 323 -14.17 5.52 -5.40
C GLN A 323 -15.01 6.72 -5.83
N LEU A 324 -15.89 7.19 -4.95
CA LEU A 324 -16.64 8.43 -5.13
C LEU A 324 -15.87 9.61 -4.56
N TRP A 325 -15.88 10.73 -5.28
CA TRP A 325 -15.31 12.00 -4.87
C TRP A 325 -16.35 13.13 -4.99
N ILE A 326 -16.39 13.99 -3.97
CA ILE A 326 -17.23 15.19 -3.91
C ILE A 326 -16.33 16.37 -3.57
N ASP A 327 -16.29 17.38 -4.43
CA ASP A 327 -15.46 18.59 -4.27
C ASP A 327 -13.97 18.30 -3.98
N GLY A 328 -13.46 17.20 -4.54
CA GLY A 328 -12.08 16.76 -4.36
C GLY A 328 -11.80 15.99 -3.07
N ALA A 329 -12.82 15.62 -2.28
CA ALA A 329 -12.71 14.72 -1.14
C ALA A 329 -13.34 13.34 -1.44
N GLN A 330 -12.66 12.26 -1.07
CA GLN A 330 -13.19 10.91 -1.21
C GLN A 330 -14.33 10.64 -0.20
N MET A 331 -15.39 9.98 -0.65
CA MET A 331 -16.60 9.69 0.13
C MET A 331 -16.86 8.18 0.30
N GLY A 332 -17.34 7.79 1.49
CA GLY A 332 -17.94 6.48 1.80
C GLY A 332 -17.10 5.23 1.45
N GLY A 333 -15.78 5.38 1.40
CA GLY A 333 -14.82 4.30 1.15
C GLY A 333 -14.81 3.79 -0.29
N THR A 334 -13.83 2.92 -0.56
CA THR A 334 -13.66 2.25 -1.85
C THR A 334 -14.62 1.05 -1.96
N LYS A 335 -15.30 0.91 -3.10
CA LYS A 335 -16.15 -0.25 -3.41
C LYS A 335 -15.40 -1.18 -4.37
N THR A 336 -15.43 -2.49 -4.11
CA THR A 336 -14.72 -3.51 -4.92
C THR A 336 -15.67 -4.47 -5.64
N SER A 337 -16.97 -4.21 -5.61
CA SER A 337 -17.98 -5.03 -6.29
C SER A 337 -19.24 -4.22 -6.57
N GLU A 338 -19.91 -4.52 -7.68
CA GLU A 338 -21.22 -3.93 -8.00
C GLU A 338 -22.31 -4.31 -6.98
N PRO A 339 -23.29 -3.43 -6.71
CA PRO A 339 -23.43 -2.08 -7.25
C PRO A 339 -22.48 -1.07 -6.58
N TYR A 340 -21.84 -0.20 -7.38
CA TYR A 340 -21.00 0.90 -6.87
C TYR A 340 -21.89 2.09 -6.46
N SER A 341 -22.32 2.10 -5.20
CA SER A 341 -23.26 3.09 -4.67
C SER A 341 -22.89 3.63 -3.29
N TRP A 342 -23.23 4.89 -3.05
CA TRP A 342 -23.01 5.58 -1.77
C TRP A 342 -24.27 6.34 -1.36
N GLU A 343 -24.67 6.23 -0.09
CA GLU A 343 -25.79 6.97 0.44
C GLU A 343 -25.37 8.39 0.84
N VAL A 344 -26.19 9.37 0.47
CA VAL A 344 -26.07 10.76 0.89
C VAL A 344 -27.30 11.08 1.72
N THR A 345 -27.10 11.58 2.94
CA THR A 345 -28.19 11.90 3.85
C THR A 345 -28.06 13.31 4.39
N ASN A 346 -29.16 14.07 4.40
CA ASN A 346 -29.25 15.43 4.95
C ASN A 346 -28.35 16.46 4.23
N ILE A 347 -28.28 16.45 2.89
CA ILE A 347 -27.31 17.27 2.13
C ILE A 347 -27.43 18.79 2.40
N PRO A 348 -26.34 19.51 2.76
CA PRO A 348 -26.39 20.95 2.98
C PRO A 348 -26.63 21.74 1.68
N GLU A 349 -27.10 22.98 1.80
CA GLU A 349 -27.16 23.94 0.70
C GLU A 349 -25.76 24.14 0.07
N GLY A 350 -25.69 24.14 -1.25
CA GLY A 350 -24.43 24.30 -1.98
C GLY A 350 -24.46 23.74 -3.39
N ASP A 351 -23.44 24.10 -4.17
CA ASP A 351 -23.14 23.46 -5.45
C ASP A 351 -22.03 22.43 -5.23
N TYR A 352 -22.19 21.23 -5.80
CA TYR A 352 -21.27 20.11 -5.61
C TYR A 352 -20.77 19.56 -6.94
N GLU A 353 -19.49 19.24 -7.01
CA GLU A 353 -18.86 18.52 -8.12
C GLU A 353 -18.63 17.05 -7.74
N LEU A 354 -19.33 16.14 -8.42
CA LEU A 354 -19.26 14.70 -8.20
C LEU A 354 -18.45 14.04 -9.31
N TYR A 355 -17.58 13.10 -8.96
CA TYR A 355 -16.95 12.20 -9.93
C TYR A 355 -16.57 10.87 -9.28
N CYS A 356 -16.46 9.83 -10.10
CA CYS A 356 -15.95 8.54 -9.70
C CYS A 356 -14.58 8.27 -10.32
N ILE A 357 -13.70 7.58 -9.58
CA ILE A 357 -12.45 7.02 -10.10
C ILE A 357 -12.59 5.50 -10.03
N ALA A 358 -12.41 4.83 -11.17
CA ALA A 358 -12.34 3.37 -11.25
C ALA A 358 -10.91 2.94 -11.54
N ALA A 359 -10.49 1.80 -10.98
CA ALA A 359 -9.20 1.18 -11.23
C ALA A 359 -9.35 -0.33 -11.45
N ASP A 360 -8.50 -0.90 -12.30
CA ASP A 360 -8.40 -2.34 -12.55
C ASP A 360 -7.36 -3.00 -11.62
N GLU A 361 -7.07 -4.29 -11.84
CA GLU A 361 -6.06 -5.04 -11.08
C GLU A 361 -4.61 -4.76 -11.52
N TRP A 362 -4.41 -4.03 -12.62
CA TRP A 362 -3.12 -3.67 -13.21
C TRP A 362 -2.75 -2.19 -12.95
N ASP A 363 -3.43 -1.55 -12.00
CA ASP A 363 -3.28 -0.13 -11.63
C ASP A 363 -3.60 0.87 -12.75
N ASN A 364 -4.28 0.45 -13.82
CA ASN A 364 -4.87 1.39 -14.77
C ASN A 364 -6.10 2.03 -14.12
N ALA A 365 -6.24 3.35 -14.26
CA ALA A 365 -7.33 4.08 -13.64
C ALA A 365 -7.93 5.12 -14.59
N ALA A 366 -9.23 5.34 -14.45
CA ALA A 366 -9.95 6.38 -15.15
C ALA A 366 -10.84 7.19 -14.21
N MET A 367 -11.02 8.45 -14.58
CA MET A 367 -11.91 9.39 -13.90
C MET A 367 -13.14 9.63 -14.78
N SER A 368 -14.32 9.61 -14.17
CA SER A 368 -15.56 9.95 -14.86
C SER A 368 -15.59 11.44 -15.26
N PRO A 369 -16.47 11.83 -16.20
CA PRO A 369 -16.89 13.21 -16.31
C PRO A 369 -17.41 13.74 -14.96
N ILE A 370 -17.20 15.03 -14.70
CA ILE A 370 -17.75 15.71 -13.51
C ILE A 370 -19.26 15.91 -13.70
N VAL A 371 -20.02 15.56 -12.67
CA VAL A 371 -21.45 15.83 -12.54
C VAL A 371 -21.62 16.94 -11.51
N GLY A 372 -22.11 18.10 -11.95
CA GLY A 372 -22.48 19.20 -11.07
C GLY A 372 -23.93 19.07 -10.62
N ILE A 373 -24.20 19.22 -9.32
CA ILE A 373 -25.57 19.32 -8.76
C ILE A 373 -25.70 20.58 -7.91
N SER A 374 -26.92 21.11 -7.74
CA SER A 374 -27.19 22.19 -6.78
C SER A 374 -28.16 21.74 -5.69
N VAL A 375 -27.95 22.22 -4.48
CA VAL A 375 -28.84 22.03 -3.33
C VAL A 375 -29.32 23.38 -2.89
N GLU A 376 -30.63 23.59 -2.98
CA GLU A 376 -31.25 24.89 -2.77
C GLU A 376 -32.43 24.78 -1.79
N ALA A 377 -32.78 25.89 -1.14
CA ALA A 377 -33.98 25.93 -0.31
C ALA A 377 -35.22 25.69 -1.18
N GLY A 378 -35.95 24.61 -0.90
CA GLY A 378 -37.18 24.27 -1.60
C GLY A 378 -38.13 25.48 -1.64
N GLY A 379 -38.40 25.98 -2.85
CA GLY A 379 -39.40 27.01 -3.07
C GLY A 379 -40.75 26.45 -2.67
N MET A 380 -41.27 26.87 -1.52
CA MET A 380 -42.61 26.51 -1.07
C MET A 380 -43.59 26.71 -2.23
N PRO A 381 -44.42 25.71 -2.60
CA PRO A 381 -45.44 25.93 -3.63
C PRO A 381 -46.28 27.11 -3.18
N GLY A 382 -46.19 28.23 -3.91
CA GLY A 382 -46.94 29.43 -3.58
C GLY A 382 -48.40 29.06 -3.43
N ASP A 383 -48.93 29.27 -2.22
CA ASP A 383 -50.36 29.23 -1.97
C ASP A 383 -51.00 30.18 -2.98
N GLY A 384 -51.73 29.60 -3.93
CA GLY A 384 -52.48 30.31 -4.94
C GLY A 384 -53.62 31.05 -4.27
N GLY A 385 -53.31 32.17 -3.64
CA GLY A 385 -54.27 33.17 -3.20
C GLY A 385 -54.93 33.79 -4.43
N ALA A 386 -55.92 33.11 -4.98
CA ALA A 386 -56.88 33.67 -5.90
C ALA A 386 -57.80 34.61 -5.12
N ASP A 387 -57.30 35.81 -4.80
CA ASP A 387 -58.14 36.94 -4.45
C ASP A 387 -58.85 37.40 -5.74
N SER A 388 -60.05 36.86 -5.93
CA SER A 388 -60.95 37.22 -7.02
C SER A 388 -61.61 38.56 -6.66
N GLY A 389 -60.88 39.66 -6.88
CA GLY A 389 -61.43 41.00 -6.92
C GLY A 389 -62.30 41.16 -8.16
N ASP A 390 -63.58 40.87 -8.01
CA ASP A 390 -64.64 41.17 -8.97
C ASP A 390 -65.07 42.64 -8.78
N ASP A 391 -64.73 43.51 -9.73
CA ASP A 391 -65.42 44.79 -9.91
C ASP A 391 -65.43 45.22 -11.39
N SER A 392 -66.61 45.70 -11.78
CA SER A 392 -66.92 46.58 -12.91
C SER A 392 -67.44 45.93 -14.20
N GLY A 393 -68.55 45.19 -14.09
CA GLY A 393 -69.59 45.14 -15.11
C GLY A 393 -70.69 46.17 -14.80
N GLY A 394 -70.70 47.29 -15.52
CA GLY A 394 -71.79 48.26 -15.45
C GLY A 394 -73.01 47.77 -16.22
N ASP A 395 -74.18 47.86 -15.59
CA ASP A 395 -75.48 47.99 -16.26
C ASP A 395 -76.53 48.61 -15.32
N THR A 396 -77.50 49.22 -15.97
CA THR A 396 -78.44 50.25 -15.56
C THR A 396 -79.66 49.80 -14.76
N ASP A 397 -80.24 50.77 -14.05
CA ASP A 397 -81.65 50.99 -13.74
C ASP A 397 -82.47 49.93 -12.97
N GLY A 398 -83.13 50.40 -11.89
CA GLY A 398 -84.51 49.99 -11.63
C GLY A 398 -84.84 49.46 -10.24
N ASP A 399 -85.18 50.40 -9.36
CA ASP A 399 -86.42 50.41 -8.57
C ASP A 399 -86.65 49.47 -7.35
N SER A 400 -87.30 50.10 -6.36
CA SER A 400 -88.23 49.58 -5.35
C SER A 400 -87.76 48.87 -4.06
N GLY A 401 -87.90 49.61 -2.95
CA GLY A 401 -88.41 49.17 -1.62
C GLY A 401 -87.44 48.35 -0.76
N GLY A 402 -87.27 48.55 0.54
CA GLY A 402 -88.11 49.14 1.58
C GLY A 402 -87.93 48.29 2.85
N ASP A 403 -87.96 48.94 4.02
CA ASP A 403 -88.04 48.38 5.39
C ASP A 403 -86.71 47.93 6.05
N SER A 404 -86.25 48.68 7.06
CA SER A 404 -86.35 48.46 8.52
C SER A 404 -85.24 47.53 9.02
N GLY A 405 -84.46 47.76 10.07
CA GLY A 405 -84.48 48.64 11.23
C GLY A 405 -83.68 47.87 12.30
N GLY A 406 -83.00 48.56 13.22
CA GLY A 406 -82.56 47.94 14.47
C GLY A 406 -81.09 48.13 14.84
N ASP A 407 -80.85 49.13 15.69
CA ASP A 407 -79.72 49.20 16.61
C ASP A 407 -79.63 47.95 17.52
N THR A 408 -78.42 47.52 17.85
CA THR A 408 -77.97 47.15 19.21
C THR A 408 -76.43 47.06 19.21
N GLY A 409 -75.74 47.92 19.97
CA GLY A 409 -75.07 47.54 21.23
C GLY A 409 -73.62 47.12 20.95
N GLY A 410 -72.61 47.95 21.22
CA GLY A 410 -71.96 48.06 22.55
C GLY A 410 -70.80 47.08 22.62
N ASP A 411 -69.55 47.55 22.46
CA ASP A 411 -68.53 47.64 23.54
C ASP A 411 -67.92 46.24 23.87
N SER A 412 -66.63 46.00 23.97
CA SER A 412 -65.54 46.81 24.49
C SER A 412 -64.18 46.20 24.08
N GLY A 413 -63.15 47.05 23.99
CA GLY A 413 -61.76 46.78 24.42
C GLY A 413 -60.93 45.77 23.63
N GLY A 414 -59.69 46.03 23.26
CA GLY A 414 -58.77 47.07 23.69
C GLY A 414 -57.36 46.55 23.43
N ASP A 415 -56.51 47.46 22.95
CA ASP A 415 -55.06 47.53 23.19
C ASP A 415 -54.17 46.38 22.66
N THR A 416 -53.02 46.59 22.04
CA THR A 416 -52.24 47.80 21.72
C THR A 416 -51.13 47.33 20.79
N SER A 417 -50.98 48.03 19.68
CA SER A 417 -49.79 48.05 18.84
C SER A 417 -48.59 48.63 19.61
N GLY A 418 -47.46 47.94 19.54
CA GLY A 418 -46.14 48.45 19.90
C GLY A 418 -45.21 48.25 18.72
N ASP A 419 -45.09 49.29 17.90
CA ASP A 419 -44.07 49.47 16.87
C ASP A 419 -42.81 50.10 17.49
N THR A 420 -41.64 49.79 16.91
CA THR A 420 -40.34 50.50 16.87
C THR A 420 -39.30 49.43 16.48
N GLY A 421 -38.81 49.39 15.23
CA GLY A 421 -37.74 50.26 14.72
C GLY A 421 -36.41 49.85 15.34
N GLY A 422 -35.33 49.50 14.65
CA GLY A 422 -34.95 49.46 13.25
C GLY A 422 -33.45 49.13 13.19
N ASP A 423 -32.92 49.09 11.96
CA ASP A 423 -31.56 49.48 11.55
C ASP A 423 -30.80 48.42 10.73
N SER A 424 -30.07 48.95 9.75
CA SER A 424 -29.62 48.32 8.53
C SER A 424 -28.10 48.14 8.53
N GLY A 425 -27.65 47.07 7.86
CA GLY A 425 -26.36 47.02 7.14
C GLY A 425 -25.22 46.30 7.84
N ASP A 426 -24.66 45.27 7.20
CA ASP A 426 -23.37 45.36 6.52
C ASP A 426 -23.11 44.09 5.66
N SER A 427 -22.33 44.26 4.60
CA SER A 427 -22.11 43.30 3.51
C SER A 427 -20.92 42.37 3.76
N GLY A 428 -21.08 41.11 3.33
CA GLY A 428 -20.03 40.35 2.64
C GLY A 428 -18.98 39.62 3.51
N ILE A 429 -19.00 38.30 3.43
CA ILE A 429 -17.87 37.44 3.03
C ILE A 429 -18.50 36.12 2.57
N GLY A 430 -18.22 35.73 1.33
CA GLY A 430 -18.52 34.40 0.83
C GLY A 430 -17.61 33.41 1.55
N ASP A 431 -18.24 32.56 2.36
CA ASP A 431 -17.63 31.34 2.87
C ASP A 431 -18.07 30.24 1.91
N SER A 432 -17.14 29.74 1.11
CA SER A 432 -17.34 28.55 0.30
C SER A 432 -17.70 27.40 1.25
N GLY A 433 -18.96 27.00 1.24
CA GLY A 433 -19.54 25.96 2.09
C GLY A 433 -18.95 24.58 1.81
N GLY A 434 -17.69 24.39 2.17
CA GLY A 434 -17.08 23.07 2.26
C GLY A 434 -17.88 22.24 3.26
N LEU A 435 -18.23 21.02 2.86
CA LEU A 435 -18.91 20.05 3.71
C LEU A 435 -18.20 19.93 5.07
N PRO A 436 -18.94 19.88 6.19
CA PRO A 436 -18.32 19.66 7.48
C PRO A 436 -17.64 18.27 7.50
N PRO A 437 -16.47 18.14 8.14
CA PRO A 437 -15.84 16.83 8.32
C PRO A 437 -16.80 15.83 8.98
N GLY A 438 -17.09 14.71 8.32
CA GLY A 438 -17.94 13.63 8.83
C GLY A 438 -19.38 13.58 8.29
N PHE A 439 -19.69 14.34 7.24
CA PHE A 439 -20.95 14.20 6.52
C PHE A 439 -20.99 12.88 5.72
N GLY A 440 -22.00 12.03 5.94
CA GLY A 440 -22.16 10.74 5.22
C GLY A 440 -21.18 9.61 5.60
N LEU A 441 -20.60 9.65 6.81
CA LEU A 441 -19.87 8.51 7.35
C LEU A 441 -20.81 7.67 8.23
N ASP A 442 -21.44 6.67 7.65
CA ASP A 442 -22.04 5.56 8.38
C ASP A 442 -20.91 4.73 9.00
N ASP A 443 -20.76 4.89 10.31
CA ASP A 443 -19.83 4.15 11.17
C ASP A 443 -20.14 2.64 11.14
N ALA A 444 -19.49 1.93 10.23
CA ALA A 444 -19.28 0.49 10.31
C ALA A 444 -17.89 0.11 9.78
N ASP A 445 -16.83 0.70 10.35
CA ASP A 445 -15.71 -0.07 10.91
C ASP A 445 -14.67 0.86 11.55
N SER A 446 -14.34 0.55 12.81
CA SER A 446 -13.40 1.32 13.63
C SER A 446 -11.95 1.01 13.25
N GLY A 447 -11.14 2.04 12.94
CA GLY A 447 -9.70 1.80 12.71
C GLY A 447 -8.79 3.00 12.46
N CYS A 448 -8.72 3.95 13.40
CA CYS A 448 -7.56 4.82 13.67
C CYS A 448 -6.85 5.56 12.51
N ALA A 449 -7.34 6.76 12.17
CA ALA A 449 -6.53 7.83 11.60
C ALA A 449 -5.82 8.64 12.71
N CYS A 450 -4.51 8.86 12.56
CA CYS A 450 -3.79 9.93 13.24
C CYS A 450 -3.37 10.99 12.22
N ALA A 451 -4.02 12.14 12.31
CA ALA A 451 -3.57 13.38 11.68
C ALA A 451 -2.50 14.06 12.56
N SER A 452 -1.49 14.68 11.94
CA SER A 452 -1.13 16.07 12.26
C SER A 452 -0.30 16.71 11.16
N GLU A 453 -0.78 17.86 10.71
CA GLU A 453 -0.21 18.76 9.71
C GLU A 453 0.87 19.70 10.28
N GLY A 454 1.62 20.33 9.37
CA GLY A 454 2.30 21.60 9.63
C GLY A 454 2.95 22.21 8.37
N PRO A 455 2.94 23.54 8.17
CA PRO A 455 2.37 24.15 6.96
C PRO A 455 3.41 24.72 5.98
N ARG A 456 3.07 24.78 4.68
CA ARG A 456 3.80 25.54 3.64
C ARG A 456 3.00 26.78 3.24
N GLN A 457 3.60 27.95 3.42
CA GLN A 457 3.13 29.23 2.87
C GLN A 457 3.74 29.44 1.46
N PRO A 458 3.02 30.04 0.50
CA PRO A 458 3.53 30.39 -0.83
C PRO A 458 3.87 31.89 -0.93
N ALA A 459 4.86 32.27 -1.76
CA ALA A 459 4.72 33.38 -2.72
C ALA A 459 6.00 33.73 -3.55
N TRP A 460 5.84 33.65 -4.88
CA TRP A 460 6.11 34.68 -5.93
C TRP A 460 7.54 34.96 -6.47
N MET A 461 7.65 34.77 -7.81
CA MET A 461 8.44 35.42 -8.88
C MET A 461 9.60 36.41 -8.54
N LEU A 462 10.76 36.27 -9.20
CA LEU A 462 11.16 37.00 -10.44
C LEU A 462 12.64 36.72 -10.84
N MET A 463 12.90 36.80 -12.16
CA MET A 463 14.14 36.65 -12.95
C MET A 463 15.51 37.06 -12.37
N LEU A 464 16.57 36.37 -12.83
CA LEU A 464 17.74 37.03 -13.45
C LEU A 464 18.62 36.08 -14.30
N LEU A 465 18.72 36.40 -15.59
CA LEU A 465 19.74 35.97 -16.56
C LEU A 465 21.12 36.55 -16.18
N LEU A 466 22.19 35.75 -16.30
CA LEU A 466 23.61 36.08 -16.57
C LEU A 466 24.34 34.73 -16.64
N GLY A 467 24.91 34.27 -17.75
CA GLY A 467 26.01 34.88 -18.50
C GLY A 467 27.25 33.97 -18.38
N LEU A 468 27.45 33.09 -19.38
CA LEU A 468 28.64 32.25 -19.59
C LEU A 468 29.95 33.08 -19.59
N PRO A 469 31.11 32.43 -19.36
CA PRO A 469 31.92 32.14 -20.54
C PRO A 469 32.58 30.75 -20.55
N LEU A 470 32.62 30.22 -21.78
CA LEU A 470 33.42 29.09 -22.25
C LEU A 470 34.92 29.32 -22.06
N VAL A 471 35.63 28.35 -21.47
CA VAL A 471 37.08 28.24 -21.59
C VAL A 471 37.42 27.37 -22.78
N ARG A 472 37.92 28.02 -23.85
CA ARG A 472 38.48 27.40 -25.04
C ARG A 472 40.00 27.34 -24.86
N ARG A 473 40.56 26.16 -24.58
CA ARG A 473 42.03 25.95 -24.67
C ARG A 473 42.41 25.82 -26.14
N ARG A 474 43.41 26.61 -26.55
CA ARG A 474 44.00 26.64 -27.88
C ARG A 474 45.47 26.28 -27.72
N ASP A 475 45.91 25.31 -28.50
CA ASP A 475 47.30 24.89 -28.67
C ASP A 475 48.19 25.99 -29.25
N GLN A 476 49.50 25.78 -29.04
CA GLN A 476 50.71 26.23 -29.76
C GLN A 476 51.65 27.13 -28.93
N THR A 477 52.74 26.56 -28.41
CA THR A 477 54.07 26.45 -29.06
C THR A 477 55.01 25.61 -28.22
#